data_AF-A0AAV3NHU8-F1
#
_entry.id   AF-A0AAV3NHU8-F1
#
_cell.length_a   1.000
_cell.length_b   1.000
_cell.length_c   1.000
_cell.angle_alpha   90.00
_cell.angle_beta   90.00
_cell.angle_gamma   90.00
#
_symmetry.space_group_name_H-M   'P 1'
#
loop_
_entity.id
_entity.type
_entity.pdbx_description
1 polymer ?
#
loop_
_entity_poly.entity_id
_entity_poly.type
_entity_poly.pdbx_seq_one_letter_code
_entity_poly.pdbx_strand_id
1 'polypeptide(L)'
;MRIVNSLSNVPTLFMGDFNEVLSGDEHVSQQRQRPAWQMNNFRQVVTDCGLFDVQYVGFQYTWCNTFTSPDSTKVRLDRGLASKCWMDRFPQAKLTHLSTNTSDHLPIFLSIGDQTLGESKLKPRFRFE
;
A
#
# COMPACT_ATOMS: atom_id res chain seq x y z
N MET A 1 17.57 -2.31 8.28
CA MET A 1 17.96 -3.08 7.08
C MET A 1 17.90 -2.11 5.91
N ARG A 2 19.05 -1.60 5.45
CA ARG A 2 19.16 -0.73 4.26
C ARG A 2 19.70 -1.60 3.14
N ILE A 3 19.26 -1.34 1.91
CA ILE A 3 19.55 -2.04 0.64
C ILE A 3 18.43 -3.01 0.24
N VAL A 4 17.49 -2.50 -0.56
CA VAL A 4 16.64 -3.32 -1.44
C VAL A 4 16.66 -2.88 -2.91
N ASN A 5 17.40 -1.81 -3.29
CA ASN A 5 17.23 -1.26 -4.63
C ASN A 5 18.47 -0.63 -5.30
N SER A 6 19.66 -0.77 -4.71
CA SER A 6 20.84 -0.08 -5.26
C SER A 6 21.41 -0.72 -6.54
N LEU A 7 21.01 -1.96 -6.93
CA LEU A 7 21.72 -2.71 -7.99
C LEU A 7 20.86 -3.59 -8.92
N SER A 8 19.55 -3.72 -8.72
CA SER A 8 18.73 -4.63 -9.53
C SER A 8 17.63 -3.88 -10.30
N ASN A 9 17.65 -3.93 -11.63
CA ASN A 9 16.57 -3.48 -12.51
C ASN A 9 15.31 -4.37 -12.43
N VAL A 10 15.09 -5.05 -11.30
CA VAL A 10 13.98 -5.97 -11.09
C VAL A 10 12.78 -5.19 -10.59
N PRO A 11 11.65 -5.17 -11.34
CA PRO A 11 10.41 -4.57 -10.89
C PRO A 11 9.96 -5.16 -9.55
N THR A 12 10.02 -4.34 -8.50
CA THR A 12 9.74 -4.75 -7.12
C THR A 12 8.59 -3.92 -6.53
N LEU A 13 7.69 -4.61 -5.82
CA LEU A 13 6.63 -4.06 -4.98
C LEU A 13 6.72 -4.68 -3.58
N PHE A 14 6.72 -3.84 -2.56
CA PHE A 14 6.53 -4.22 -1.16
C PHE A 14 5.13 -3.79 -0.74
N MET A 15 4.32 -4.70 -0.20
CA MET A 15 2.94 -4.42 0.15
C MET A 15 2.59 -5.07 1.49
N GLY A 16 1.88 -4.34 2.35
CA GLY A 16 1.43 -4.81 3.65
C GLY A 16 1.49 -3.73 4.71
N ASP A 17 1.50 -4.15 5.98
CA ASP A 17 1.59 -3.29 7.15
C ASP A 17 3.04 -2.85 7.43
N PHE A 18 3.30 -1.55 7.33
CA PHE A 18 4.59 -0.96 7.64
C PHE A 18 4.67 -0.40 9.07
N ASN A 19 3.56 -0.35 9.79
CA ASN A 19 3.41 0.32 11.09
C ASN A 19 3.84 1.80 11.13
N GLU A 20 4.00 2.42 9.96
CA GLU A 20 4.51 3.78 9.79
C GLU A 20 3.66 4.61 8.82
N VAL A 21 3.73 5.94 8.98
CA VAL A 21 3.03 6.92 8.16
C VAL A 21 4.00 7.87 7.46
N LEU A 22 3.64 8.31 6.25
CA LEU A 22 4.43 9.25 5.45
C LEU A 22 4.09 10.72 5.80
N SER A 23 2.83 11.00 6.17
CA SER A 23 2.34 12.33 6.51
C SER A 23 1.51 12.31 7.80
N GLY A 24 1.40 13.48 8.46
CA GLY A 24 0.51 13.65 9.61
C GLY A 24 -0.95 13.43 9.26
N ASP A 25 -1.37 13.72 8.02
CA ASP A 25 -2.75 13.53 7.55
C ASP A 25 -3.14 12.04 7.46
N GLU A 26 -2.17 11.13 7.49
CA GLU A 26 -2.40 9.69 7.55
C GLU A 26 -2.63 9.19 8.99
N HIS A 27 -2.67 10.09 9.97
CA HIS A 27 -2.81 9.78 11.39
C HIS A 27 -3.78 10.76 12.09
N VAL A 28 -4.99 10.30 12.38
CA VAL A 28 -5.98 11.07 13.14
C VAL A 28 -6.11 10.51 14.55
N SER A 29 -5.84 11.34 15.55
CA SER A 29 -6.05 11.03 16.96
C SER A 29 -6.22 12.34 17.75
N GLN A 30 -7.11 12.32 18.74
CA GLN A 30 -7.25 13.46 19.66
C GLN A 30 -6.20 13.44 20.78
N GLN A 31 -5.61 12.29 21.07
CA GLN A 31 -4.76 12.10 22.25
C GLN A 31 -3.27 12.24 21.94
N ARG A 32 -2.82 11.71 20.79
CA ARG A 32 -1.39 11.66 20.47
C ARG A 32 -1.18 11.79 18.98
N GLN A 33 -0.27 12.67 18.58
CA GLN A 33 0.20 12.73 17.20
C GLN A 33 1.48 11.92 17.03
N ARG A 34 1.69 11.37 15.83
CA ARG A 34 2.96 10.72 15.50
C ARG A 34 4.08 11.76 15.42
N PRO A 35 5.25 11.53 16.04
CA PRO A 35 6.35 12.48 15.99
C PRO A 35 6.86 12.69 14.56
N ALA A 36 7.15 13.95 14.19
CA ALA A 36 7.64 14.28 12.86
C ALA A 36 8.95 13.57 12.49
N TRP A 37 9.84 13.34 13.45
CA TRP A 37 11.10 12.63 13.22
C TRP A 37 10.89 11.18 12.78
N GLN A 38 9.85 10.51 13.29
CA GLN A 38 9.54 9.12 12.93
C GLN A 38 9.07 9.06 11.47
N MET A 39 8.17 9.96 11.08
CA MET A 39 7.70 10.10 9.69
C MET A 39 8.83 10.48 8.73
N ASN A 40 9.73 11.38 9.16
CA ASN A 40 10.91 11.77 8.39
C ASN A 40 11.84 10.58 8.16
N ASN A 41 12.08 9.76 9.19
CA ASN A 41 12.91 8.56 9.06
C ASN A 41 12.29 7.56 8.07
N PHE A 42 10.97 7.35 8.15
CA PHE A 42 10.29 6.46 7.21
C PHE A 42 10.36 7.00 5.78
N ARG A 43 10.07 8.28 5.56
CA ARG A 43 10.25 8.94 4.26
C ARG A 43 11.67 8.80 3.72
N GLN A 44 12.68 8.99 4.58
CA GLN A 44 14.08 8.83 4.21
C GLN A 44 14.37 7.40 3.75
N VAL A 45 13.86 6.37 4.44
CA VAL A 45 14.02 4.97 4.00
C VAL A 45 13.35 4.72 2.65
N VAL A 46 12.14 5.21 2.45
CA VAL A 46 11.42 5.09 1.16
C VAL A 46 12.23 5.75 0.02
N THR A 47 12.75 6.95 0.26
CA THR A 47 13.59 7.69 -0.70
C THR A 47 14.95 7.01 -0.94
N ASP A 48 15.67 6.59 0.11
CA ASP A 48 16.95 5.88 0.02
C ASP A 48 16.81 4.56 -0.77
N CYS A 49 15.64 3.93 -0.68
CA CYS A 49 15.31 2.71 -1.43
C CYS A 49 14.74 2.99 -2.83
N GLY A 50 14.58 4.25 -3.26
CA GLY A 50 14.03 4.59 -4.57
C GLY A 50 12.62 4.03 -4.79
N LEU A 51 11.82 3.99 -3.73
CA LEU A 51 10.46 3.48 -3.74
C LEU A 51 9.45 4.63 -3.79
N PHE A 52 8.27 4.34 -4.32
CA PHE A 52 7.16 5.27 -4.49
C PHE A 52 5.91 4.65 -3.89
N ASP A 53 5.09 5.48 -3.22
CA ASP A 53 3.79 5.05 -2.69
C ASP A 53 2.83 4.78 -3.85
N VAL A 54 2.28 3.56 -3.90
CA VAL A 54 1.27 3.17 -4.87
C VAL A 54 -0.03 3.86 -4.51
N GLN A 55 -0.68 4.47 -5.50
CA GLN A 55 -1.94 5.16 -5.29
C GLN A 55 -3.02 4.19 -4.82
N TYR A 56 -3.92 4.68 -3.97
CA TYR A 56 -5.04 3.90 -3.45
C TYR A 56 -6.38 4.58 -3.71
N VAL A 57 -7.45 3.79 -3.62
CA VAL A 57 -8.84 4.24 -3.63
C VAL A 57 -9.59 3.65 -2.43
N GLY A 58 -10.64 4.34 -1.98
CA GLY A 58 -11.44 3.95 -0.84
C GLY A 58 -11.12 4.76 0.41
N PHE A 59 -11.24 4.13 1.59
CA PHE A 59 -11.02 4.79 2.88
C PHE A 59 -9.59 5.28 3.04
N GLN A 60 -9.38 6.46 3.64
CA GLN A 60 -8.03 7.02 3.83
C GLN A 60 -7.16 6.24 4.83
N TYR A 61 -7.80 5.58 5.80
CA TYR A 61 -7.13 4.87 6.89
C TYR A 61 -7.32 3.37 6.73
N THR A 62 -6.30 2.61 7.11
CA THR A 62 -6.33 1.14 7.05
C THR A 62 -6.36 0.51 8.42
N TRP A 63 -6.22 1.29 9.50
CA TRP A 63 -6.31 0.81 10.86
C TRP A 63 -7.16 1.74 11.73
N CYS A 64 -7.93 1.16 12.66
CA CYS A 64 -8.72 1.90 13.65
C CYS A 64 -8.75 1.16 14.99
N ASN A 65 -8.38 1.82 16.09
CA ASN A 65 -8.38 1.17 17.41
C ASN A 65 -9.78 0.76 17.92
N THR A 66 -10.81 1.56 17.61
CA THR A 66 -12.19 1.32 18.04
C THR A 66 -13.16 1.92 17.00
N PHE A 67 -14.14 1.17 16.53
CA PHE A 67 -15.13 1.69 15.58
C PHE A 67 -16.23 2.54 16.22
N THR A 68 -16.39 2.47 17.54
CA THR A 68 -17.54 3.02 18.27
C THR A 68 -17.25 4.33 19.00
N SER A 69 -15.98 4.72 19.13
CA SER A 69 -15.60 5.93 19.87
C SER A 69 -15.41 7.15 18.95
N PRO A 70 -15.95 8.33 19.30
CA PRO A 70 -15.63 9.58 18.61
C PRO A 70 -14.14 9.95 18.73
N ASP A 71 -13.45 9.41 19.74
CA ASP A 71 -12.02 9.64 19.98
C ASP A 71 -11.14 8.53 19.37
N SER A 72 -11.72 7.79 18.42
CA SER A 72 -11.01 6.72 17.71
C SER A 72 -9.77 7.26 16.99
N THR A 73 -8.68 6.52 17.14
CA THR A 73 -7.45 6.78 16.39
C THR A 73 -7.50 5.99 15.08
N LYS A 74 -7.32 6.70 13.97
CA LYS A 74 -7.37 6.15 12.61
C LYS A 74 -6.05 6.41 11.92
N VAL A 75 -5.44 5.37 11.36
CA VAL A 75 -4.10 5.44 10.79
C VAL A 75 -4.01 4.66 9.48
N ARG A 76 -3.25 5.16 8.51
CA ARG A 76 -2.90 4.41 7.29
C ARG A 76 -1.56 3.68 7.50
N LEU A 77 -1.63 2.41 7.91
CA LEU A 77 -0.44 1.58 8.20
C LEU A 77 -0.10 0.66 7.02
N ASP A 78 -1.12 0.24 6.28
CA ASP A 78 -1.01 -0.68 5.16
C ASP A 78 -0.85 0.10 3.85
N ARG A 79 0.20 -0.21 3.08
CA ARG A 79 0.47 0.45 1.80
C ARG A 79 1.26 -0.43 0.85
N GLY A 80 1.41 0.03 -0.39
CA GLY A 80 2.28 -0.55 -1.40
C GLY A 80 3.39 0.44 -1.73
N LEU A 81 4.65 0.00 -1.62
CA LEU A 81 5.83 0.77 -2.00
C LEU A 81 6.49 0.08 -3.18
N ALA A 82 6.51 0.75 -4.33
CA ALA A 82 6.98 0.19 -5.58
C ALA A 82 8.23 0.90 -6.09
N SER A 83 9.14 0.13 -6.66
CA SER A 83 10.24 0.66 -7.47
C SER A 83 9.71 1.39 -8.71
N LYS A 84 10.50 2.34 -9.24
CA LYS A 84 10.13 3.06 -10.48
C LYS A 84 9.85 2.11 -11.66
N CYS A 85 10.70 1.10 -11.87
CA CYS A 85 10.51 0.14 -12.97
C CYS A 85 9.24 -0.72 -12.80
N TRP A 86 8.76 -0.94 -11.57
CA TRP A 86 7.46 -1.57 -11.33
C TRP A 86 6.31 -0.65 -11.68
N MET A 87 6.37 0.62 -11.27
CA MET A 87 5.36 1.63 -11.60
C MET A 87 5.27 1.86 -13.11
N ASP A 88 6.41 1.93 -13.80
CA ASP A 88 6.47 2.09 -15.26
C ASP A 88 5.88 0.86 -15.98
N ARG A 89 6.03 -0.35 -15.40
CA ARG A 89 5.46 -1.59 -15.97
C ARG A 89 3.95 -1.73 -15.72
N PHE A 90 3.45 -1.22 -14.60
CA PHE A 90 2.06 -1.31 -14.19
C PHE A 90 1.46 0.07 -13.92
N PRO A 91 1.37 0.95 -14.93
CA PRO A 91 1.00 2.36 -14.74
C PRO A 91 -0.46 2.54 -14.28
N GLN A 92 -1.31 1.52 -14.47
CA GLN A 92 -2.70 1.51 -14.03
C GLN A 92 -2.87 0.87 -12.64
N ALA A 93 -1.77 0.44 -12.01
CA ALA A 93 -1.87 -0.22 -10.73
C ALA A 93 -2.37 0.71 -9.64
N LYS A 94 -3.30 0.20 -8.84
CA LYS A 94 -3.85 0.90 -7.68
C LYS A 94 -4.21 -0.08 -6.58
N LEU A 95 -4.13 0.40 -5.35
CA LEU A 95 -4.64 -0.29 -4.18
C LEU A 95 -6.10 0.10 -3.93
N THR A 96 -6.89 -0.82 -3.42
CA THR A 96 -8.23 -0.55 -2.89
C THR A 96 -8.26 -0.95 -1.43
N HIS A 97 -8.68 -0.04 -0.55
CA HIS A 97 -8.91 -0.38 0.85
C HIS A 97 -10.32 -0.94 1.00
N LEU A 98 -10.42 -2.22 1.35
CA LEU A 98 -11.68 -2.93 1.48
C LEU A 98 -12.24 -2.77 2.90
N SER A 99 -13.53 -2.47 3.01
CA SER A 99 -14.21 -2.42 4.31
C SER A 99 -14.31 -3.81 4.92
N THR A 100 -13.98 -3.92 6.21
CA THR A 100 -14.25 -5.12 7.02
C THR A 100 -14.79 -4.70 8.38
N ASN A 101 -15.55 -5.59 9.02
CA ASN A 101 -16.08 -5.42 10.38
C ASN A 101 -15.46 -6.42 11.38
N THR A 102 -14.54 -7.27 10.94
CA THR A 102 -13.95 -8.36 11.75
C THR A 102 -12.51 -8.11 12.17
N SER A 103 -11.89 -7.03 11.68
CA SER A 103 -10.49 -6.68 11.91
C SER A 103 -10.38 -5.19 12.19
N ASP A 104 -9.43 -4.80 13.04
CA ASP A 104 -9.03 -3.42 13.25
C ASP A 104 -8.27 -2.85 12.04
N HIS A 105 -7.68 -3.73 11.22
CA HIS A 105 -7.16 -3.42 9.89
C HIS A 105 -8.18 -3.62 8.76
N LEU A 106 -8.14 -2.74 7.75
CA LEU A 106 -8.79 -2.89 6.45
C LEU A 106 -7.87 -3.63 5.47
N PRO A 107 -8.34 -4.70 4.82
CA PRO A 107 -7.56 -5.37 3.78
C PRO A 107 -7.24 -4.43 2.62
N ILE A 108 -6.03 -4.52 2.09
CA ILE A 108 -5.62 -3.83 0.87
C ILE A 108 -5.62 -4.80 -0.31
N PHE A 109 -6.23 -4.37 -1.42
CA PHE A 109 -6.34 -5.16 -2.65
C PHE A 109 -5.59 -4.47 -3.78
N LEU A 110 -4.65 -5.17 -4.42
CA LEU A 110 -3.92 -4.65 -5.57
C LEU A 110 -4.62 -5.03 -6.87
N SER A 111 -5.00 -4.02 -7.66
CA SER A 111 -5.37 -4.18 -9.06
C SER A 111 -4.24 -3.65 -9.94
N ILE A 112 -3.83 -4.42 -10.94
CA ILE A 112 -2.74 -4.09 -11.87
C ILE A 112 -3.28 -3.47 -13.19
N GLY A 113 -4.60 -3.31 -13.31
CA GLY A 113 -5.28 -2.91 -14.54
C GLY A 113 -5.34 -4.05 -15.56
N ASP A 114 -6.23 -3.92 -16.56
CA ASP A 114 -6.18 -4.80 -17.73
C ASP A 114 -4.94 -4.42 -18.52
N GLN A 115 -3.86 -5.19 -18.31
CA GLN A 115 -2.83 -5.25 -19.32
C GLN A 115 -3.49 -5.88 -20.54
N THR A 116 -3.72 -5.10 -21.59
CA THR A 116 -3.81 -5.64 -22.95
C THR A 116 -2.43 -6.21 -23.32
N LEU A 117 -1.99 -7.25 -22.60
CA LEU A 117 -1.10 -8.26 -23.14
C LEU A 117 -1.87 -8.75 -24.38
N GLY A 118 -1.37 -8.39 -25.57
CA GLY A 118 -2.03 -8.69 -26.83
C GLY A 118 -2.65 -10.08 -26.79
N GLU A 119 -3.96 -10.14 -27.05
CA GLU A 119 -4.81 -11.29 -26.83
C GLU A 119 -4.23 -12.59 -27.44
N SER A 120 -3.41 -13.34 -26.70
CA SER A 120 -3.38 -14.79 -26.88
C SER A 120 -4.54 -15.31 -26.05
N LYS A 121 -5.71 -15.42 -26.68
CA LYS A 121 -6.90 -16.08 -26.14
C LYS A 121 -6.52 -17.49 -25.68
N LEU A 122 -6.12 -17.64 -24.43
CA LEU A 122 -6.08 -18.94 -23.77
C LEU A 122 -7.54 -19.33 -23.57
N LYS A 123 -8.11 -20.01 -24.58
CA LYS A 123 -9.41 -20.67 -24.45
C LYS A 123 -9.30 -21.61 -23.25
N PRO A 124 -10.15 -21.48 -22.22
CA PRO A 124 -10.17 -22.46 -21.15
C PRO A 124 -10.63 -23.79 -21.75
N ARG A 125 -9.74 -24.79 -21.77
CA ARG A 125 -10.11 -26.18 -22.02
C ARG A 125 -10.66 -26.73 -20.71
N PHE A 126 -11.97 -26.65 -20.53
CA PHE A 126 -12.66 -27.44 -19.52
C PHE A 126 -12.73 -28.90 -19.97
N ARG A 127 -12.26 -29.82 -19.14
CA ARG A 127 -12.50 -31.26 -19.27
C ARG A 127 -12.82 -31.78 -17.86
N PHE A 128 -13.94 -32.46 -17.73
CA PHE A 128 -14.24 -33.26 -16.54
C PHE A 128 -13.72 -34.69 -16.80
N GLU A 129 -13.01 -35.24 -15.81
CA GLU A 129 -12.83 -36.70 -15.66
C GLU A 129 -14.02 -37.27 -14.89
#